data_AF-A0A4U8SJA0-F1
#
_entry.id   AF-A0A4U8SJA0-F1
#
_cell.length_a   1.000
_cell.length_b   1.000
_cell.length_c   1.000
_cell.angle_alpha   90.00
_cell.angle_beta   90.00
_cell.angle_gamma   90.00
#
_symmetry.space_group_name_H-M   'P 1'
#
loop_
_entity.id
_entity.type
_entity.pdbx_description
1 polymer ?
#
loop_
_entity_poly.entity_id
_entity_poly.type
_entity_poly.pdbx_seq_one_letter_code
_entity_poly.pdbx_strand_id
1 'polypeptide(L)' 'MFVLLHKELQDLCNAIKEAQQSYEHLYLLQSILYDRISYKRAISEGLGINEYNDTKAQIEFLNIKDEILQVASSTEIA' A
#
# COMPACT_ATOMS: atom_id res chain seq x y z
N MET A 1 15.21 1.08 -9.11
CA MET A 1 14.01 1.86 -8.78
C MET A 1 13.05 1.67 -9.94
N PHE A 2 12.03 0.81 -9.78
CA PHE A 2 11.02 0.63 -10.83
C PHE A 2 10.08 1.83 -10.77
N VAL A 3 10.22 2.76 -11.70
CA VAL A 3 9.25 3.82 -11.93
C VAL A 3 8.18 3.21 -12.82
N LEU A 4 7.10 2.68 -12.22
CA LEU A 4 5.95 2.27 -13.01
C LEU A 4 5.32 3.53 -13.62
N LEU A 5 5.36 3.61 -14.95
CA LEU A 5 4.60 4.63 -15.68
C LEU A 5 3.10 4.39 -15.41
N HIS A 6 2.27 5.44 -15.42
CA HIS A 6 0.85 5.35 -15.05
C HIS A 6 0.10 4.24 -15.80
N LYS A 7 0.50 3.97 -17.06
CA LYS A 7 0.00 2.88 -17.88
C LYS A 7 0.37 1.49 -17.35
N GLU A 8 1.63 1.27 -16.96
CA GLU A 8 2.09 -0.03 -16.47
C GLU A 8 1.44 -0.39 -15.13
N LEU A 9 1.24 0.62 -14.26
CA LEU A 9 0.49 0.43 -13.03
C LEU A 9 -0.96 0.01 -13.32
N GLN A 10 -1.59 0.65 -14.31
CA GLN A 10 -2.96 0.34 -14.68
C GLN A 10 -3.09 -1.04 -15.33
N ASP A 11 -2.14 -1.43 -16.18
CA ASP A 11 -2.07 -2.75 -16.78
C ASP A 11 -1.89 -3.84 -15.71
N LEU A 12 -1.02 -3.61 -14.71
CA LEU A 12 -0.84 -4.51 -13.57
C LEU A 12 -2.13 -4.63 -12.74
N CYS A 13 -2.79 -3.51 -12.43
CA CYS A 13 -4.06 -3.52 -11.70
C CYS A 13 -5.14 -4.31 -12.45
N ASN A 14 -5.21 -4.19 -13.78
CA ASN A 14 -6.16 -4.95 -14.60
C ASN A 14 -5.85 -6.45 -14.57
N ALA A 15 -4.58 -6.83 -14.72
CA ALA A 15 -4.15 -8.23 -14.66
C ALA A 15 -4.46 -8.88 -13.29
N ILE A 16 -4.27 -8.13 -12.19
CA ILE A 16 -4.62 -8.61 -10.85
C ILE A 16 -6.14 -8.78 -10.71
N LYS A 17 -6.95 -7.84 -11.22
CA LYS A 17 -8.42 -7.94 -11.19
C LYS A 17 -8.94 -9.14 -11.98
N GLU A 18 -8.32 -9.47 -13.11
CA GLU A 18 -8.62 -10.69 -13.87
C GLU A 18 -8.26 -11.94 -13.05
N ALA A 19 -7.08 -11.95 -12.41
CA ALA A 19 -6.65 -13.06 -11.57
C ALA A 19 -7.53 -13.25 -10.32
N GLN A 20 -8.09 -12.18 -9.74
CA GLN A 20 -9.01 -12.28 -8.59
C GLN A 20 -10.25 -13.14 -8.89
N GLN A 21 -10.66 -13.28 -10.15
CA GLN A 21 -11.74 -14.20 -10.54
C GLN A 21 -11.40 -15.67 -10.28
N SER A 22 -10.10 -16.00 -10.22
CA SER A 22 -9.58 -17.36 -10.02
C SER A 22 -9.05 -17.59 -8.60
N TYR A 23 -8.85 -16.53 -7.81
CA TYR A 23 -8.23 -16.58 -6.49
C TYR A 23 -9.04 -15.75 -5.48
N GLU A 24 -9.90 -16.41 -4.68
CA GLU A 24 -10.77 -15.76 -3.68
C GLU A 24 -10.01 -14.95 -2.62
N HIS A 25 -8.75 -15.28 -2.37
CA HIS A 25 -7.93 -14.63 -1.34
C HIS A 25 -6.91 -13.62 -1.88
N LEU A 26 -6.98 -13.28 -3.17
CA LEU A 26 -6.16 -12.23 -3.75
C LEU A 26 -6.88 -10.88 -3.57
N TYR A 27 -6.25 -9.92 -2.89
CA TYR A 27 -6.82 -8.60 -2.66
C TYR A 27 -5.93 -7.50 -3.25
N LEU A 28 -6.52 -6.65 -4.09
CA LEU A 28 -5.86 -5.47 -4.64
C LEU A 28 -6.25 -4.24 -3.82
N LEU A 29 -5.31 -3.76 -3.01
CA LEU A 29 -5.46 -2.51 -2.26
C LEU A 29 -5.46 -1.29 -3.21
N GLN A 30 -6.29 -0.30 -2.92
CA GLN A 30 -6.38 0.98 -3.62
C GLN A 30 -5.34 1.99 -3.12
N SER A 31 -4.92 1.87 -1.85
CA SER A 31 -3.91 2.74 -1.27
C SER A 31 -2.52 2.42 -1.83
N ILE A 32 -1.79 3.46 -2.23
CA ILE A 32 -0.46 3.33 -2.84
C ILE A 32 0.60 3.91 -1.89
N LEU A 33 1.62 3.13 -1.58
CA LEU A 33 2.83 3.61 -0.89
C LEU A 33 3.84 4.07 -1.93
N TYR A 34 4.13 5.37 -1.98
CA TYR A 34 5.15 5.89 -2.88
C TYR A 34 6.54 5.79 -2.25
N ASP A 35 7.60 5.65 -3.06
CA ASP A 35 8.95 5.81 -2.51
C ASP A 35 9.12 7.26 -2.04
N ARG A 36 9.44 7.42 -0.75
CA ARG A 36 9.71 8.70 -0.11
C ARG A 36 11.00 8.62 0.67
N ILE A 37 11.81 9.66 0.60
CA ILE A 37 13.04 9.76 1.38
C ILE A 37 12.77 9.71 2.89
N SER A 38 11.61 10.18 3.33
CA SER A 38 11.17 10.22 4.72
C SER A 38 11.09 8.83 5.35
N TYR A 39 10.66 7.80 4.61
CA TYR A 39 10.69 6.42 5.12
C TYR A 39 12.11 5.95 5.41
N LYS A 40 13.07 6.28 4.53
CA LYS A 40 14.49 5.90 4.69
C LYS A 40 15.15 6.65 5.85
N ARG A 41 14.82 7.93 6.02
CA ARG A 41 15.35 8.76 7.12
C ARG A 41 14.79 8.36 8.47
N ALA A 42 13.48 8.12 8.57
CA ALA A 42 12.86 7.62 9.80
C ALA A 42 13.57 6.35 10.32
N ILE A 43 13.81 5.37 9.43
CA ILE A 43 14.57 4.15 9.78
C ILE A 43 15.98 4.48 10.27
N SER A 44 16.69 5.37 9.57
CA SER A 44 18.08 5.74 9.91
C SER A 44 18.18 6.44 11.27
N GLU A 45 17.13 7.14 11.67
CA GLU A 45 17.02 7.86 12.94
C GLU A 45 16.40 6.98 14.05
N GLY A 46 16.02 5.74 13.76
CA GLY A 46 15.37 4.82 14.71
C GLY A 46 13.93 5.20 15.05
N LEU A 47 13.26 5.96 14.18
CA LEU A 47 11.91 6.46 14.34
C LEU A 47 10.91 5.67 13.48
N GLY A 48 9.69 5.48 13.98
CA GLY A 48 8.55 5.13 13.15
C GLY A 48 8.15 6.30 12.25
N ILE A 49 7.53 6.02 11.09
CA ILE A 49 7.09 7.11 10.20
C ILE A 49 6.08 8.05 10.88
N ASN A 50 5.29 7.53 11.82
CA ASN A 50 4.37 8.30 12.65
C ASN A 50 5.07 9.30 13.59
N GLU A 51 6.35 9.08 13.87
CA GLU A 51 7.19 9.93 14.73
C GLU A 51 8.08 10.87 13.89
N TYR A 52 8.14 10.67 12.58
CA TYR A 52 8.95 11.46 11.65
C TYR A 52 8.17 12.65 11.09
N ASN A 53 8.81 13.81 10.90
CA ASN A 53 8.13 15.04 10.47
C ASN A 53 7.81 15.09 8.96
N ASP A 54 6.96 14.16 8.48
CA ASP A 54 6.40 14.17 7.12
C ASP A 54 4.94 13.72 7.15
N THR A 55 4.03 14.68 7.21
CA THR A 55 2.57 14.43 7.24
C THR A 55 2.07 13.65 6.04
N LYS A 56 2.68 13.82 4.86
CA LYS A 56 2.22 13.11 3.66
C LYS A 56 2.59 11.64 3.71
N ALA A 57 3.82 11.34 4.13
CA ALA A 57 4.28 9.97 4.33
C ALA A 57 3.49 9.26 5.45
N GLN A 58 3.13 9.98 6.51
CA GLN A 58 2.26 9.50 7.58
C GLN A 58 0.86 9.15 7.07
N ILE A 59 0.20 10.07 6.33
CA ILE A 59 -1.14 9.83 5.78
C ILE A 59 -1.14 8.62 4.84
N GLU A 60 -0.17 8.52 3.93
CA GLU A 60 -0.07 7.37 3.03
C GLU A 60 0.11 6.04 3.78
N PHE A 61 0.93 6.04 4.83
CA PHE A 61 1.13 4.87 5.67
C PHE A 61 -0.12 4.48 6.46
N LEU A 62 -0.83 5.47 7.01
CA LEU A 62 -2.08 5.25 7.75
C LEU A 62 -3.19 4.70 6.85
N ASN A 63 -3.34 5.24 5.64
CA ASN A 63 -4.34 4.78 4.67
C ASN A 63 -4.16 3.28 4.33
N ILE A 64 -2.92 2.85 4.08
CA ILE A 64 -2.63 1.44 3.83
C ILE A 64 -2.91 0.58 5.05
N LYS A 65 -2.51 1.03 6.24
CA LYS A 65 -2.76 0.32 7.50
C LYS A 65 -4.27 0.14 7.71
N ASP A 66 -5.07 1.18 7.50
CA ASP A 66 -6.53 1.11 7.65
C ASP A 66 -7.16 0.18 6.60
N GLU A 67 -6.68 0.21 5.35
CA GLU A 67 -7.19 -0.67 4.29
C GLU A 67 -6.84 -2.15 4.53
N ILE A 68 -5.62 -2.44 5.01
CA ILE A 68 -5.22 -3.80 5.40
C ILE A 68 -6.12 -4.33 6.51
N LEU A 69 -6.41 -3.52 7.53
CA LEU A 69 -7.30 -3.91 8.62
C LEU A 69 -8.72 -4.17 8.12
N GLN A 70 -9.24 -3.34 7.21
CA GLN A 70 -10.56 -3.54 6.60
C GLN A 70 -10.65 -4.85 5.83
N VAL A 71 -9.63 -5.19 5.04
CA VAL A 71 -9.57 -6.46 4.29
C VAL A 71 -9.46 -7.65 5.25
N ALA A 72 -8.59 -7.56 6.26
CA ALA A 72 -8.42 -8.61 7.26
C ALA A 72 -9.72 -8.90 8.02
N SER A 73 -10.42 -7.87 8.50
CA SER A 73 -11.70 -8.02 9.21
C SER A 73 -12.82 -8.57 8.32
N SER A 74 -12.76 -8.33 7.01
CA SER A 74 -13.73 -8.88 6.05
C SER A 74 -13.50 -10.37 5.76
N THR A 75 -12.33 -10.90 6.12
CA THR A 75 -11.95 -12.31 5.90
C THR A 75 -12.39 -13.23 7.06
N GLU A 76 -12.71 -12.69 8.24
CA GLU A 76 -13.11 -13.46 9.43
C GLU A 76 -14.59 -13.89 9.46
N ILE A 77 -15.38 -13.61 8.40
CA ILE A 77 -16.84 -13.90 8.36
C ILE A 77 -17.22 -14.85 7.20
N ALA A 78 -16.29 -15.65 6.67
CA ALA A 78 -16.56 -16.66 5.63
C ALA A 78 -16.40 -18.09 6.17
#